data_AF-A0A2A3XJK7-F1
#
_entry.id   AF-A0A2A3XJK7-F1
#
_cell.length_a   1.000
_cell.length_b   1.000
_cell.length_c   1.000
_cell.angle_alpha   90.00
_cell.angle_beta   90.00
_cell.angle_gamma   90.00
#
_symmetry.space_group_name_H-M   'P 1'
#
loop_
_entity.id
_entity.type
_entity.pdbx_description
1 polymer ?
#
loop_
_entity_poly.entity_id
_entity_poly.type
_entity_poly.pdbx_seq_one_letter_code
_entity_poly.pdbx_strand_id
1 'polypeptide(L)'
;MADRDLDDDSTFITFLAAGVLAFGWIPLVAFLDPVRVWMLDHGVLVPAHEAAVVIPGWDSGLDLPRLALLALVVLFLMVIAVSGVRRWRSRS
;
A
#
# COMPACT_ATOMS: atom_id res chain seq x y z
N MET A 1 -25.84 23.58 -26.09
CA MET A 1 -24.87 24.40 -25.32
C MET A 1 -24.54 23.79 -23.96
N ALA A 2 -25.40 22.97 -23.35
CA ALA A 2 -25.15 22.33 -22.04
C ALA A 2 -24.07 21.21 -22.01
N ASP A 3 -23.69 20.63 -23.16
CA ASP A 3 -22.71 19.53 -23.20
C ASP A 3 -21.26 19.98 -22.95
N ARG A 4 -20.91 21.25 -23.22
CA ARG A 4 -19.54 21.75 -23.01
C ARG A 4 -19.21 22.05 -21.55
N ASP A 5 -20.21 22.48 -20.78
CA ASP A 5 -20.00 22.81 -19.37
C ASP A 5 -19.67 21.57 -18.52
N LEU A 6 -20.22 20.40 -18.86
CA LEU A 6 -19.92 19.14 -18.16
C LEU A 6 -18.53 18.58 -18.51
N ASP A 7 -18.06 18.81 -19.74
CA ASP A 7 -16.78 18.29 -20.24
C ASP A 7 -15.59 19.07 -19.63
N ASP A 8 -15.70 20.40 -19.57
CA ASP A 8 -14.71 21.26 -18.92
C ASP A 8 -14.60 21.01 -17.41
N ASP A 9 -15.72 20.82 -16.72
CA ASP A 9 -15.75 20.54 -15.28
C ASP A 9 -15.18 19.14 -14.97
N SER A 10 -15.50 18.14 -15.81
CA SER A 10 -14.95 16.78 -15.67
C SER A 10 -13.43 16.74 -15.92
N THR A 11 -12.95 17.54 -16.88
CA THR A 11 -11.53 17.68 -17.20
C THR A 11 -10.80 18.37 -16.04
N PHE A 12 -11.38 19.45 -15.49
CA PHE A 12 -10.85 20.14 -14.31
C PHE A 12 -10.79 19.22 -13.08
N ILE A 13 -11.85 18.47 -12.78
CA ILE A 13 -11.88 17.50 -11.68
C ILE A 13 -10.82 16.40 -11.89
N THR A 14 -10.61 15.95 -13.12
CA THR A 14 -9.59 14.93 -13.44
C THR A 14 -8.17 15.47 -13.22
N PHE A 15 -7.88 16.71 -13.64
CA PHE A 15 -6.60 17.35 -13.36
C PHE A 15 -6.39 17.66 -11.88
N LEU A 16 -7.45 18.06 -11.16
CA LEU A 16 -7.40 18.27 -9.72
C LEU A 16 -7.15 16.95 -8.98
N ALA A 17 -7.84 15.88 -9.36
CA ALA A 17 -7.62 14.54 -8.80
C ALA A 17 -6.20 14.03 -9.09
N ALA A 18 -5.72 14.19 -10.33
CA ALA A 18 -4.35 13.85 -10.69
C ALA A 18 -3.32 14.69 -9.91
N GLY A 19 -3.58 15.98 -9.72
CA GLY A 19 -2.76 16.89 -8.92
C GLY A 19 -2.73 16.51 -7.44
N VAL A 20 -3.88 16.18 -6.84
CA VAL A 20 -3.98 15.74 -5.45
C VAL A 20 -3.34 14.37 -5.25
N LEU A 21 -3.47 13.44 -6.20
CA LEU A 21 -2.78 12.15 -6.15
C LEU A 21 -1.26 12.33 -6.29
N ALA A 22 -0.81 13.19 -7.21
CA ALA A 22 0.61 13.46 -7.41
C ALA A 22 1.24 14.21 -6.21
N PHE A 23 0.58 15.24 -5.69
CA PHE A 23 1.08 16.02 -4.55
C PHE A 23 0.87 15.34 -3.20
N GLY A 24 -0.16 14.52 -3.05
CA GLY A 24 -0.44 13.75 -1.84
C GLY A 24 0.53 12.59 -1.61
N TRP A 25 1.13 12.06 -2.68
CA TRP A 25 2.14 10.99 -2.58
C TRP A 25 3.48 11.48 -2.01
N ILE A 26 3.87 12.71 -2.33
CA ILE A 26 5.16 13.30 -1.93
C ILE A 26 5.35 13.38 -0.40
N PRO A 27 4.42 13.93 0.40
CA PRO A 27 4.57 13.96 1.85
C PRO A 27 4.51 12.56 2.48
N LEU A 28 3.78 11.62 1.85
CA LEU A 28 3.72 10.24 2.30
C LEU A 28 5.07 9.54 2.15
N VAL A 29 5.74 9.72 1.00
CA VAL A 29 7.06 9.15 0.74
C VAL A 29 8.11 9.70 1.71
N ALA A 30 8.10 11.01 1.97
CA ALA A 30 9.02 11.64 2.93
C ALA A 30 8.78 11.18 4.38
N PHE A 31 7.52 10.97 4.77
CA PHE A 31 7.18 10.46 6.10
C PHE A 31 7.59 8.99 6.29
N LEU A 32 7.53 8.20 5.22
CA LEU A 32 7.85 6.77 5.26
C LEU A 32 9.34 6.47 5.11
N ASP A 33 10.19 7.45 4.77
CA ASP A 33 11.64 7.27 4.65
C ASP A 33 12.34 6.83 5.96
N PRO A 34 12.08 7.43 7.14
CA PRO A 34 12.61 6.89 8.41
C PRO A 34 12.09 5.48 8.73
N VAL A 35 10.86 5.16 8.31
CA VAL A 35 10.30 3.81 8.45
C VAL A 35 11.03 2.83 7.53
N ARG A 36 11.33 3.22 6.29
CA ARG A 36 12.13 2.44 5.34
C ARG A 36 13.51 2.12 5.92
N VAL A 37 14.20 3.12 6.47
CA VAL A 37 15.53 2.93 7.08
C VAL A 37 15.44 1.95 8.25
N TRP A 38 14.45 2.11 9.14
CA TRP A 38 14.23 1.16 10.23
C TRP A 38 13.96 -0.27 9.72
N MET A 39 13.11 -0.41 8.69
CA MET A 39 12.79 -1.70 8.07
C MET A 39 14.01 -2.35 7.41
N LEU A 40 14.92 -1.58 6.82
CA LEU A 40 16.19 -2.10 6.29
C LEU A 40 17.12 -2.55 7.42
N ASP A 41 17.26 -1.73 8.46
CA ASP A 41 18.14 -1.99 9.61
C ASP A 41 17.69 -3.23 10.41
N HIS A 42 16.38 -3.41 10.57
CA HIS A 42 15.81 -4.54 11.29
C HIS A 42 15.63 -5.79 10.43
N GLY A 43 16.08 -5.77 9.16
CA GLY A 43 15.96 -6.91 8.27
C GLY A 43 14.50 -7.29 7.98
N VAL A 44 13.63 -6.29 7.84
CA VAL A 44 12.28 -6.44 7.27
C VAL A 44 12.32 -6.25 5.75
N LEU A 45 13.06 -5.25 5.27
CA LEU A 45 13.38 -5.04 3.86
C LEU A 45 14.81 -5.50 3.56
N VAL A 46 15.03 -5.94 2.33
CA VAL A 46 16.36 -6.25 1.78
C VAL A 46 16.70 -5.28 0.65
N PRO A 47 17.99 -5.06 0.35
CA PRO A 47 18.42 -4.27 -0.80
C PRO A 47 17.78 -4.78 -2.10
N ALA A 48 17.51 -3.89 -3.05
CA ALA A 48 16.84 -4.27 -4.31
C ALA A 48 17.53 -5.39 -5.10
N HIS A 49 18.85 -5.57 -4.98
CA HIS A 49 19.59 -6.62 -5.67
C HIS A 49 19.39 -8.03 -5.06
N GLU A 50 18.93 -8.12 -3.81
CA GLU A 50 18.60 -9.37 -3.13
C GLU A 50 17.08 -9.62 -3.09
N ALA A 51 16.28 -8.62 -3.47
CA ALA A 51 14.84 -8.68 -3.42
C ALA A 51 14.26 -9.53 -4.56
N ALA A 52 13.31 -10.39 -4.23
CA ALA A 52 12.47 -11.08 -5.22
C ALA A 52 11.32 -10.18 -5.71
N VAL A 53 10.83 -9.28 -4.85
CA VAL A 53 9.85 -8.25 -5.19
C VAL A 53 10.38 -6.90 -4.74
N VAL A 54 10.59 -5.99 -5.70
CA VAL A 54 11.07 -4.63 -5.45
C VAL A 54 9.87 -3.71 -5.20
N ILE A 55 9.98 -2.81 -4.21
CA ILE A 55 8.95 -1.80 -3.95
C ILE A 55 9.24 -0.59 -4.85
N PRO A 56 8.32 -0.21 -5.76
CA PRO A 56 8.55 0.93 -6.63
C PRO A 56 8.78 2.22 -5.84
N GLY A 57 9.87 2.92 -6.14
CA GLY A 57 10.26 4.17 -5.46
C GLY A 57 11.18 3.98 -4.26
N TRP A 58 11.35 2.75 -3.75
CA TRP A 58 12.31 2.42 -2.70
C TRP A 58 13.34 1.45 -3.30
N ASP A 59 14.65 1.76 -3.24
CA ASP A 59 15.73 0.85 -3.69
C ASP A 59 15.89 -0.40 -2.79
N SER A 60 14.77 -0.95 -2.35
CA SER A 60 14.65 -2.03 -1.37
C SER A 60 13.36 -2.80 -1.63
N GLY A 61 13.35 -4.08 -1.25
CA GLY A 61 12.22 -4.96 -1.50
C GLY A 61 12.15 -6.11 -0.50
N LEU A 62 11.38 -7.14 -0.84
CA LEU A 62 11.26 -8.37 -0.06
C LEU A 62 11.90 -9.54 -0.81
N ASP A 63 12.67 -10.34 -0.09
CA ASP A 63 13.16 -11.65 -0.52
C ASP A 63 12.05 -12.72 -0.37
N LEU A 64 12.25 -13.86 -1.03
CA LEU A 64 11.32 -15.00 -0.98
C LEU A 64 10.97 -15.46 0.45
N PRO A 65 11.92 -15.58 1.40
CA PRO A 65 11.63 -15.99 2.77
C PRO A 65 10.70 -15.01 3.51
N ARG A 66 10.96 -13.70 3.46
CA ARG A 66 10.13 -12.72 4.17
C ARG A 66 8.76 -12.58 3.54
N LEU A 67 8.67 -12.75 2.23
CA LEU A 67 7.39 -12.77 1.51
C LEU A 67 6.53 -13.97 1.93
N ALA A 68 7.14 -15.14 2.11
CA ALA A 68 6.46 -16.33 2.64
C ALA A 68 5.96 -16.11 4.09
N LEU A 69 6.78 -15.48 4.95
CA LEU A 69 6.37 -15.10 6.31
C LEU A 69 5.19 -14.12 6.30
N LEU A 70 5.26 -13.09 5.45
CA LEU A 70 4.20 -12.11 5.29
C LEU A 70 2.88 -12.80 4.87
N ALA A 71 2.94 -13.69 3.88
CA ALA A 71 1.78 -14.45 3.43
C ALA A 71 1.17 -15.29 4.56
N LEU A 72 2.01 -15.92 5.40
CA LEU A 72 1.57 -16.72 6.53
C LEU A 72 0.88 -15.85 7.59
N VAL A 73 1.42 -14.66 7.89
CA VAL A 73 0.79 -13.69 8.80
C VAL A 73 -0.57 -13.24 8.27
N VAL A 74 -0.68 -12.93 6.97
CA VAL A 74 -1.95 -12.52 6.35
C VAL A 74 -2.99 -13.65 6.42
N LEU A 75 -2.59 -14.89 6.11
CA LEU A 75 -3.45 -16.06 6.22
C LEU A 75 -3.93 -16.27 7.66
N PHE A 76 -3.02 -16.13 8.63
CA PHE A 76 -3.35 -16.25 10.05
C PHE A 76 -4.36 -15.18 10.50
N LEU A 77 -4.16 -13.92 10.10
CA LEU A 77 -5.10 -12.83 10.37
C LEU A 77 -6.46 -13.07 9.73
N MET A 78 -6.50 -13.61 8.50
CA MET A 78 -7.77 -14.00 7.87
C MET A 78 -8.48 -15.09 8.65
N VAL A 79 -7.77 -16.12 9.12
CA VAL A 79 -8.36 -17.18 9.94
C VAL A 79 -8.96 -16.60 11.23
N ILE A 80 -8.25 -15.70 11.90
CA ILE A 80 -8.76 -15.01 13.11
C ILE A 80 -9.99 -14.18 12.77
N ALA A 81 -9.93 -13.36 11.72
CA ALA A 81 -11.03 -12.50 11.31
C ALA A 81 -12.29 -13.32 10.98
N VAL A 82 -12.15 -14.37 10.17
CA VAL A 82 -13.25 -15.27 9.80
C VAL A 82 -13.80 -16.01 11.01
N SER A 83 -12.93 -16.49 11.91
CA SER A 83 -13.32 -17.17 13.15
C SER A 83 -14.07 -16.22 14.09
N GLY A 84 -13.59 -14.99 14.23
CA GLY A 84 -14.22 -13.94 15.01
C GLY A 84 -15.60 -13.58 14.47
N VAL A 85 -15.72 -13.34 13.16
CA VAL A 85 -16.99 -13.06 12.49
C VAL A 85 -17.97 -14.21 12.63
N ARG A 86 -17.52 -15.47 12.46
CA ARG A 86 -18.35 -16.67 12.67
C ARG A 86 -18.86 -16.75 14.11
N ARG A 87 -17.99 -16.54 15.09
CA ARG A 87 -18.35 -16.58 16.51
C ARG A 87 -19.33 -15.47 16.89
N TRP A 88 -19.19 -14.30 16.29
CA TRP A 88 -20.12 -13.20 16.47
C TRP A 88 -21.50 -13.52 15.89
N ARG A 89 -21.56 -14.05 14.66
CA ARG A 89 -22.82 -14.44 14.00
C ARG A 89 -23.54 -15.60 14.71
N SER A 90 -22.83 -16.51 15.39
CA SER A 90 -23.44 -17.57 16.19
C SER A 90 -24.03 -17.10 17.53
N ARG A 91 -23.81 -15.84 17.93
CA ARG A 91 -24.32 -15.24 19.18
C ARG A 91 -25.46 -14.24 18.97
N SER A 92 -25.83 -13.95 17.73
CA SER A 92 -27.03 -13.18 17.34
C SER A 92 -28.15 -14.13 16.91
#